data_AF-X6HXY7-F1
#
_entry.id   AF-X6HXY7-F1
#
_cell.length_a   1.000
_cell.length_b   1.000
_cell.length_c   1.000
_cell.angle_alpha   90.00
_cell.angle_beta   90.00
_cell.angle_gamma   90.00
#
_symmetry.space_group_name_H-M   'P 1'
#
loop_
_entity.id
_entity.type
_entity.pdbx_description
1 polymer ?
#
loop_
_entity_poly.entity_id
_entity_poly.type
_entity_poly.pdbx_seq_one_letter_code
_entity_poly.pdbx_strand_id
1 'polypeptide(L)'
;MGFLIRMAFWFSLVLLALPLTVGPDEDGRESVGPFQALFAAREAVGDIAGICERKPDVCETGKSAMHTISARAKETAKIAAAMLDDKSAETSPDTSLATGSVAKDIVLPATVNIPAKLVAKN
;
A
#
# COMPACT_ATOMS: atom_id res chain seq x y z
N MET A 1 5.86 -21.43 12.89
CA MET A 1 5.33 -20.38 13.80
C MET A 1 6.21 -19.13 13.98
N GLY A 2 7.38 -19.00 13.33
CA GLY A 2 8.27 -17.83 13.53
C GLY A 2 8.11 -16.69 12.51
N PHE A 3 7.37 -16.91 11.42
CA PHE A 3 7.28 -15.96 10.29
C PHE A 3 6.53 -14.68 10.68
N LEU A 4 5.40 -14.78 11.38
CA LEU A 4 4.64 -13.61 11.80
C LEU A 4 5.43 -12.74 12.78
N ILE A 5 6.19 -13.36 13.68
CA ILE A 5 7.08 -12.64 14.61
C ILE A 5 8.21 -11.96 13.85
N ARG A 6 8.84 -12.66 12.89
CA ARG A 6 9.86 -12.06 12.01
C ARG A 6 9.27 -10.90 11.20
N MET A 7 8.10 -11.05 10.58
CA MET A 7 7.47 -9.99 9.79
C MET A 7 7.05 -8.80 10.64
N ALA A 8 6.45 -9.03 11.81
CA ALA A 8 6.13 -7.95 12.75
C ALA A 8 7.39 -7.21 13.20
N PHE A 9 8.47 -7.96 13.49
CA PHE A 9 9.77 -7.40 13.85
C PHE A 9 10.38 -6.58 12.71
N TRP A 10 10.46 -7.14 11.50
CA TRP A 10 11.00 -6.47 10.33
C TRP A 10 10.17 -5.25 9.92
N PHE A 11 8.85 -5.34 10.00
CA PHE A 11 7.96 -4.22 9.71
C PHE A 11 8.12 -3.11 10.74
N SER A 12 8.19 -3.44 12.03
CA SER A 12 8.49 -2.46 13.08
C SER A 12 9.86 -1.81 12.89
N LEU A 13 10.87 -2.57 12.46
CA LEU A 13 12.21 -2.06 12.19
C LEU A 13 12.21 -1.12 10.98
N VAL A 14 11.51 -1.48 9.90
CA VAL A 14 11.30 -0.63 8.73
C VAL A 14 10.57 0.65 9.11
N LEU A 15 9.50 0.58 9.90
CA LEU A 15 8.78 1.77 10.37
C LEU A 15 9.63 2.69 11.24
N LEU A 16 10.56 2.13 12.01
CA LEU A 16 11.51 2.91 12.82
C LEU A 16 12.64 3.51 11.97
N ALA A 17 12.99 2.84 10.86
CA ALA A 17 14.00 3.30 9.90
C ALA A 17 13.46 4.33 8.89
N LEU A 18 12.14 4.30 8.60
CA LEU A 18 11.51 5.33 7.80
C LEU A 18 11.60 6.66 8.58
N PRO A 19 12.18 7.72 7.99
CA PRO A 19 12.13 9.04 8.59
C PRO A 19 10.70 9.56 8.46
N LEU A 20 9.85 9.19 9.42
CA LEU A 20 8.60 9.90 9.69
C LEU A 20 9.05 11.28 10.19
N THR A 21 9.11 12.26 9.31
CA THR A 21 9.54 13.61 9.67
C THR A 21 8.63 14.08 10.81
N VAL A 22 9.20 14.23 12.00
CA VAL A 22 8.55 14.79 13.18
C VAL A 22 9.19 16.14 13.43
N GLY A 23 8.90 17.11 12.56
CA GLY A 23 9.39 18.48 12.66
C GLY A 23 8.61 19.38 11.70
N PRO A 24 8.80 20.70 11.74
CA PRO A 24 8.14 21.58 10.78
C PRO A 24 8.57 21.20 9.36
N ASP A 25 7.61 20.97 8.46
CA ASP A 25 7.89 20.91 7.02
C ASP A 25 8.51 22.24 6.55
N GLU A 26 9.08 22.30 5.35
CA GLU A 26 9.67 23.53 4.78
C GLU A 26 8.69 24.74 4.76
N ASP A 27 7.38 24.44 4.82
CA ASP A 27 6.29 25.40 4.91
C ASP A 27 5.87 25.76 6.36
N GLY A 28 6.63 25.35 7.38
CA GLY A 28 6.35 25.60 8.80
C GLY A 28 5.14 24.84 9.36
N ARG A 29 4.72 23.76 8.70
CA ARG A 29 3.58 22.93 9.15
C ARG A 29 4.07 21.93 10.19
N GLU A 30 3.42 21.91 11.35
CA GLU A 30 3.70 20.93 12.40
C GLU A 30 3.51 19.50 11.85
N SER A 31 4.59 18.71 11.78
CA SER A 31 4.46 17.30 11.44
C SER A 31 3.61 16.56 12.46
N VAL A 32 2.75 15.67 11.96
CA VAL A 32 1.97 14.76 12.80
C VAL A 32 2.87 13.70 13.42
N GLY A 33 2.89 13.61 14.74
CA GLY A 33 3.61 12.56 15.45
C GLY A 33 3.05 11.16 15.10
N PRO A 34 3.85 10.08 15.09
CA PRO A 34 3.40 8.74 14.72
C PRO A 34 2.19 8.24 15.53
N PHE A 35 2.18 8.53 16.84
CA PHE A 35 1.05 8.19 17.71
C PHE A 35 -0.20 9.02 17.37
N GLN A 36 -0.03 10.32 17.10
CA GLN A 36 -1.13 11.19 16.70
C GLN A 36 -1.71 10.77 15.35
N ALA A 37 -0.86 10.41 14.38
CA ALA A 37 -1.28 9.87 13.09
C ALA A 37 -2.05 8.55 13.25
N LEU A 38 -1.59 7.66 14.13
CA LEU A 38 -2.31 6.42 14.42
C LEU A 38 -3.68 6.69 15.04
N PHE A 39 -3.79 7.58 16.03
CA PHE A 39 -5.07 7.96 16.62
C PHE A 39 -6.00 8.63 15.60
N ALA A 40 -5.49 9.57 14.80
CA ALA A 40 -6.25 10.22 13.75
C ALA A 40 -6.74 9.23 12.69
N ALA A 41 -5.92 8.25 12.30
CA ALA A 41 -6.34 7.20 11.38
C ALA A 41 -7.44 6.31 11.97
N ARG A 42 -7.34 5.96 13.27
CA ARG A 42 -8.38 5.20 13.97
C ARG A 42 -9.69 5.99 14.05
N GLU A 43 -9.60 7.28 14.32
CA GLU A 43 -10.74 8.19 14.36
C GLU A 43 -11.40 8.34 12.98
N ALA A 44 -10.60 8.48 11.92
CA ALA A 44 -11.08 8.50 10.54
C ALA A 44 -11.83 7.20 10.16
N VAL A 45 -11.32 6.04 10.59
CA VAL A 45 -12.04 4.76 10.42
C VAL A 45 -13.35 4.75 11.21
N GLY A 46 -13.39 5.37 12.39
CA GLY A 46 -14.64 5.61 13.13
C GLY A 46 -15.64 6.46 12.35
N ASP A 47 -15.20 7.51 11.66
CA ASP A 47 -16.08 8.38 10.85
C ASP A 47 -16.66 7.67 9.62
N ILE A 48 -16.00 6.63 9.11
CA ILE A 48 -16.58 5.78 8.05
C ILE A 48 -17.92 5.18 8.50
N ALA A 49 -18.08 4.87 9.80
CA ALA A 49 -19.38 4.43 10.32
C ALA A 49 -20.44 5.55 10.23
N GLY A 50 -20.04 6.81 10.41
CA GLY A 50 -20.89 7.98 10.21
C GLY A 50 -21.28 8.24 8.75
N ILE A 51 -20.50 7.76 7.78
CA ILE A 51 -20.87 7.81 6.35
C ILE A 51 -22.15 7.00 6.09
N CYS A 52 -22.34 5.87 6.78
CA CYS A 52 -23.55 5.06 6.64
C CYS A 52 -24.82 5.81 7.05
N GLU A 53 -24.73 6.66 8.07
CA GLU A 53 -25.84 7.51 8.51
C GLU A 53 -26.12 8.64 7.49
N ARG A 54 -25.07 9.24 6.92
CA ARG A 54 -25.19 10.37 5.98
C ARG A 54 -25.52 9.94 4.53
N LYS A 55 -25.07 8.76 4.11
CA LYS A 55 -25.14 8.24 2.73
C LYS A 55 -25.32 6.71 2.75
N PRO A 56 -26.55 6.20 2.97
CA PRO A 56 -26.80 4.75 3.09
C PRO A 56 -26.48 3.96 1.82
N ASP A 57 -26.68 4.55 0.63
CA ASP A 57 -26.40 3.91 -0.66
C ASP A 57 -24.90 3.59 -0.86
N VAL A 58 -24.02 4.50 -0.45
CA VAL A 58 -22.55 4.32 -0.49
C VAL A 58 -22.12 3.25 0.51
N CYS A 59 -22.77 3.18 1.66
CA CYS A 59 -22.49 2.18 2.68
C CYS A 59 -22.89 0.77 2.24
N GLU A 60 -24.07 0.57 1.64
CA GLU A 60 -24.47 -0.75 1.11
C GLU A 60 -23.56 -1.18 -0.06
N THR A 61 -23.29 -0.29 -1.01
CA THR A 61 -22.35 -0.56 -2.11
C THR A 61 -20.95 -0.88 -1.58
N GLY A 62 -20.46 -0.10 -0.61
CA GLY A 62 -19.17 -0.30 0.03
C GLY A 62 -19.08 -1.62 0.78
N LYS A 63 -20.14 -2.01 1.50
CA LYS A 63 -20.24 -3.31 2.19
C LYS A 63 -20.17 -4.48 1.21
N SER A 64 -20.92 -4.40 0.10
CA SER A 64 -20.88 -5.43 -0.95
C SER A 64 -19.48 -5.52 -1.59
N ALA A 65 -18.87 -4.38 -1.92
CA ALA A 65 -17.51 -4.33 -2.43
C ALA A 65 -16.50 -4.94 -1.45
N MET A 66 -16.53 -4.53 -0.17
CA MET A 66 -15.65 -5.05 0.87
C MET A 66 -15.84 -6.54 1.11
N HIS A 67 -17.06 -7.06 1.01
CA HIS A 67 -17.32 -8.50 1.07
C HIS A 67 -16.58 -9.26 -0.04
N THR A 68 -16.66 -8.79 -1.29
CA THR A 68 -15.95 -9.45 -2.41
C THR A 68 -14.43 -9.35 -2.30
N ILE A 69 -13.91 -8.19 -1.89
CA ILE A 69 -12.47 -7.96 -1.71
C ILE A 69 -11.96 -8.86 -0.59
N SER A 70 -12.65 -8.91 0.55
CA SER A 70 -12.23 -9.73 1.70
C SER A 70 -12.30 -11.22 1.43
N ALA A 71 -13.31 -11.70 0.68
CA ALA A 71 -13.37 -13.08 0.24
C ALA A 71 -12.13 -13.47 -0.59
N ARG A 72 -11.75 -12.62 -1.56
CA ARG A 72 -10.53 -12.81 -2.36
C ARG A 72 -9.26 -12.71 -1.51
N ALA A 73 -9.21 -11.76 -0.58
CA ALA A 73 -8.07 -11.57 0.32
C ALA A 73 -7.84 -12.79 1.25
N LYS A 74 -8.89 -13.52 1.62
CA LYS A 74 -8.75 -14.78 2.37
C LYS A 74 -8.12 -15.87 1.53
N GLU A 75 -8.53 -16.01 0.27
CA GLU A 75 -7.91 -16.98 -0.64
C GLU A 75 -6.46 -16.61 -0.95
N THR A 76 -6.14 -15.31 -1.13
CA THR A 76 -4.75 -14.88 -1.30
C THR A 76 -3.92 -15.15 -0.06
N ALA A 77 -4.47 -14.96 1.14
CA ALA A 77 -3.79 -15.28 2.39
C ALA A 77 -3.49 -16.79 2.52
N LYS A 78 -4.43 -17.66 2.12
CA LYS A 78 -4.20 -19.11 2.11
C LYS A 78 -3.10 -19.51 1.13
N ILE A 79 -3.13 -18.98 -0.09
CA ILE A 79 -2.11 -19.26 -1.11
C ILE A 79 -0.74 -18.77 -0.65
N ALA A 80 -0.67 -17.55 -0.12
CA ALA A 80 0.57 -17.01 0.44
C ALA A 80 1.09 -17.88 1.60
N ALA A 81 0.20 -18.32 2.50
CA ALA A 81 0.59 -19.19 3.60
C ALA A 81 1.17 -20.54 3.11
N ALA A 82 0.55 -21.16 2.09
CA ALA A 82 1.05 -22.39 1.49
C ALA A 82 2.44 -22.19 0.84
N MET A 83 2.64 -21.10 0.09
CA MET A 83 3.95 -20.78 -0.50
C MET A 83 5.06 -20.58 0.54
N LEU A 84 4.72 -20.02 1.71
CA LEU A 84 5.68 -19.83 2.79
C LEU A 84 6.03 -21.14 3.52
N ASP A 85 5.09 -22.08 3.58
CA ASP A 85 5.30 -23.40 4.15
C ASP A 85 6.18 -24.27 3.22
N ASP A 86 5.88 -24.28 1.92
CA ASP A 86 6.67 -25.00 0.90
C ASP A 86 8.12 -24.48 0.83
N LYS A 87 8.33 -23.16 0.91
CA LYS A 87 9.67 -22.56 0.88
C LYS A 87 10.47 -22.79 2.16
N SER A 88 9.82 -23.19 3.26
CA SER A 88 10.50 -23.55 4.50
C SER A 88 11.06 -24.99 4.48
N ALA A 89 10.58 -25.85 3.58
CA ALA A 89 11.09 -27.21 3.38
C ALA A 89 12.34 -27.26 2.47
N GLU A 90 12.50 -26.29 1.57
CA GLU A 90 13.62 -26.19 0.62
C GLU A 90 14.67 -25.18 1.12
N THR A 91 15.43 -25.52 2.15
CA THR A 91 16.67 -24.77 2.48
C THR A 91 17.79 -25.25 1.55
N SER A 92 17.82 -24.68 0.35
CA SER A 92 19.00 -24.60 -0.53
C SER A 92 19.07 -23.17 -1.09
N PRO A 93 20.23 -22.49 -1.05
CA PRO A 93 20.31 -21.08 -1.41
C PRO A 93 20.45 -20.93 -2.92
N ASP A 94 19.35 -20.94 -3.67
CA ASP A 94 19.40 -20.56 -5.08
C ASP A 94 19.09 -19.08 -5.28
N THR A 95 20.19 -18.38 -5.48
CA THR A 95 20.37 -17.07 -6.09
C THR A 95 19.41 -16.86 -7.26
N SER A 96 18.54 -15.86 -7.12
CA SER A 96 17.90 -15.04 -8.16
C SER A 96 16.40 -14.87 -7.91
N LEU A 97 16.06 -14.02 -6.93
CA LEU A 97 14.77 -13.36 -6.91
C LEU A 97 14.86 -12.14 -7.81
N ALA A 98 14.58 -12.33 -9.09
CA ALA A 98 14.35 -11.24 -10.03
C ALA A 98 13.00 -10.59 -9.74
N THR A 99 12.97 -9.66 -8.80
CA THR A 99 11.82 -8.77 -8.58
C THR A 99 11.84 -7.67 -9.64
N GLY A 100 10.83 -7.67 -10.51
CA GLY A 100 10.41 -6.61 -11.44
C GLY A 100 11.45 -5.57 -11.85
N SER A 101 12.30 -5.89 -12.84
CA SER A 101 12.97 -4.87 -13.66
C SER A 101 12.32 -4.87 -15.04
N VAL A 102 11.86 -3.71 -15.49
CA VAL A 102 11.40 -3.49 -16.86
C VAL A 102 12.60 -3.73 -17.79
N ALA A 103 12.38 -4.49 -18.88
CA ALA A 103 13.44 -4.85 -19.83
C ALA A 103 14.26 -3.62 -20.25
N LYS A 104 15.59 -3.77 -20.25
CA LYS A 104 16.57 -2.70 -20.51
C LYS A 104 16.49 -2.13 -21.93
N ASP A 105 15.76 -2.80 -22.83
CA ASP A 105 15.51 -2.33 -24.19
C ASP A 105 14.06 -1.83 -24.32
N ILE A 106 13.80 -0.66 -23.73
CA ILE A 106 12.73 0.20 -24.23
C ILE A 106 13.29 0.86 -25.49
N VAL A 107 12.93 0.32 -26.66
CA VAL A 107 13.08 1.06 -27.92
C VAL A 107 12.15 2.27 -27.83
N LEU A 108 12.70 3.44 -27.53
CA LEU A 108 11.97 4.70 -27.66
C LEU A 108 11.53 4.85 -29.14
N PRO A 109 10.23 5.06 -29.43
CA PRO A 109 9.84 5.51 -30.75
C PRO A 109 10.49 6.88 -31.01
N ALA A 110 11.26 6.99 -32.08
CA ALA A 110 12.13 8.13 -32.37
C ALA A 110 11.38 9.47 -32.63
N THR A 111 10.06 9.49 -32.69
CA THR A 111 9.27 10.73 -32.77
C THR A 111 7.87 10.52 -32.18
N VAL A 112 7.64 11.01 -30.96
CA VAL A 112 6.27 11.29 -30.50
C VAL A 112 5.95 12.71 -30.95
N ASN A 113 5.18 12.84 -32.03
CA ASN A 113 4.64 14.12 -32.47
C ASN A 113 3.52 14.52 -31.50
N ILE A 114 3.85 15.37 -30.53
CA ILE A 114 2.87 15.99 -29.64
C ILE A 114 2.33 17.23 -30.36
N PRO A 115 1.06 17.27 -30.80
CA PRO A 115 0.48 18.52 -31.25
C PRO A 115 0.39 19.46 -30.03
N ALA A 116 1.32 20.41 -29.95
CA ALA A 116 1.25 21.53 -29.04
C ALA A 116 0.01 22.36 -29.38
N LYS A 117 -1.14 22.00 -28.81
CA LYS A 117 -2.32 22.86 -28.80
C LYS A 117 -2.04 23.95 -27.77
N LEU A 118 -1.34 24.99 -28.23
CA LEU A 118 -1.27 26.29 -27.57
C LEU A 118 -2.70 26.71 -27.22
N VAL A 119 -3.02 26.66 -25.93
CA VAL A 119 -4.21 27.33 -25.38
C VAL A 119 -3.89 28.82 -25.42
N ALA A 120 -4.28 29.47 -26.52
CA ALA A 120 -4.50 30.90 -26.53
C ALA A 120 -5.72 31.18 -25.64
N LYS A 121 -5.51 31.91 -24.55
CA LYS A 121 -6.60 32.49 -23.76
C LYS A 121 -6.31 33.97 -23.58
N ASN A 122 -7.08 34.78 -24.31
CA ASN A 122 -7.34 36.18 -23.96
C ASN A 122 -8.08 36.25 -22.63
#